data_AF-A0A940WFN7-F1
#
_entry.id   AF-A0A940WFN7-F1
#
_cell.length_a   1.000
_cell.length_b   1.000
_cell.length_c   1.000
_cell.angle_alpha   90.00
_cell.angle_beta   90.00
_cell.angle_gamma   90.00
#
_symmetry.space_group_name_H-M   'P 1'
#
loop_
_entity.id
_entity.type
_entity.pdbx_description
1 polymer ?
#
loop_
_entity_poly.entity_id
_entity_poly.type
_entity_poly.pdbx_seq_one_letter_code
_entity_poly.pdbx_strand_id
1 'polypeptide(L)'
;MSMKCVFMPFAALGSILLLAGCHWGSRPAAPPLAVVPGVDLSRYVGTWYEVAKYPNRFQRGCVGATAEYTLSDDGTRVEVVNRCRDADSGKEKSVRGKARVVDPATNAKLSVTFFWPFSGDYWILA
;
A
#
# COMPACT_ATOMS: atom_id res chain seq x y z
N MET A 1 -33.02 -7.12 9.23
CA MET A 1 -33.40 -8.30 8.43
C MET A 1 -32.84 -9.52 9.12
N SER A 2 -33.72 -10.38 9.65
CA SER A 2 -33.41 -11.39 10.66
C SER A 2 -32.59 -12.56 10.09
N MET A 3 -31.43 -12.84 10.68
CA MET A 3 -30.63 -14.03 10.41
C MET A 3 -31.20 -15.19 11.24
N LYS A 4 -31.89 -16.15 10.60
CA LYS A 4 -32.29 -17.41 11.26
C LYS A 4 -31.37 -18.51 10.77
N CYS A 5 -30.38 -18.88 11.59
CA CYS A 5 -29.65 -20.13 11.43
C CYS A 5 -30.49 -21.23 12.10
N VAL A 6 -31.03 -22.15 11.30
CA VAL A 6 -31.72 -23.35 11.80
C VAL A 6 -30.67 -24.42 12.10
N PHE A 7 -30.66 -24.94 13.32
CA PHE A 7 -29.91 -26.14 13.72
C PHE A 7 -30.70 -27.38 13.27
N MET A 8 -30.06 -28.32 12.58
CA MET A 8 -30.60 -29.65 12.30
C MET A 8 -29.54 -30.72 12.63
N PRO A 9 -29.90 -31.82 13.33
CA PRO A 9 -28.93 -32.71 13.97
C PRO A 9 -28.34 -33.73 13.01
N PHE A 10 -27.14 -34.18 13.37
CA PHE A 10 -26.31 -35.18 12.68
C PHE A 10 -27.02 -36.54 12.53
N ALA A 11 -27.03 -37.09 11.33
CA ALA A 11 -27.10 -38.53 11.05
C ALA A 11 -26.21 -38.87 9.84
N ALA A 12 -25.58 -40.04 9.91
CA ALA A 12 -24.33 -40.40 9.26
C ALA A 12 -24.42 -40.82 7.77
N LEU A 13 -23.21 -40.88 7.18
CA LEU A 13 -22.77 -41.61 5.97
C LEU A 13 -23.05 -41.00 4.59
N GLY A 14 -21.98 -40.44 3.99
CA GLY A 14 -21.88 -40.15 2.56
C GLY A 14 -21.53 -38.70 2.24
N SER A 15 -20.30 -38.27 2.52
CA SER A 15 -19.85 -36.88 2.29
C SER A 15 -19.60 -36.59 0.80
N ILE A 16 -20.65 -36.35 0.03
CA ILE A 16 -20.54 -35.52 -1.18
C ILE A 16 -20.41 -34.07 -0.70
N LEU A 17 -19.21 -33.49 -0.83
CA LEU A 17 -19.00 -32.06 -0.63
C LEU A 17 -19.73 -31.30 -1.76
N LEU A 18 -20.99 -30.95 -1.52
CA LEU A 18 -21.67 -29.91 -2.30
C LEU A 18 -21.04 -28.56 -1.89
N LEU A 19 -20.08 -28.10 -2.69
CA LEU A 19 -19.59 -26.72 -2.66
C LEU A 19 -20.73 -25.81 -3.15
N ALA A 20 -21.66 -25.47 -2.27
CA ALA A 20 -22.57 -24.36 -2.47
C ALA A 20 -21.74 -23.07 -2.37
N GLY A 21 -21.17 -22.64 -3.52
CA GLY A 21 -20.48 -21.37 -3.62
C GLY A 21 -21.48 -20.24 -3.38
N CYS A 22 -21.28 -19.46 -2.31
CA CYS A 22 -21.91 -18.15 -2.22
C CYS A 22 -21.45 -17.34 -3.42
N HIS A 23 -22.35 -17.09 -4.39
CA HIS A 23 -22.08 -16.16 -5.47
C HIS A 23 -22.03 -14.76 -4.85
N TRP A 24 -20.84 -14.35 -4.43
CA TRP A 24 -20.58 -12.98 -4.02
C TRP A 24 -20.76 -12.14 -5.27
N GLY A 25 -21.92 -11.49 -5.42
CA GLY A 25 -22.19 -10.61 -6.54
C GLY A 25 -21.03 -9.63 -6.68
N SER A 26 -20.35 -9.66 -7.83
CA SER A 26 -19.24 -8.79 -8.13
C SER A 26 -19.74 -7.36 -8.09
N ARG A 27 -19.43 -6.63 -7.01
CA ARG A 27 -19.61 -5.18 -7.01
C ARG A 27 -18.78 -4.63 -8.17
N PRO A 28 -19.30 -3.68 -8.97
CA PRO A 28 -18.50 -3.00 -9.96
C PRO A 28 -17.21 -2.51 -9.32
N ALA A 29 -16.07 -2.78 -9.96
CA ALA A 29 -14.80 -2.25 -9.48
C ALA A 29 -14.90 -0.73 -9.37
N ALA A 30 -14.34 -0.17 -8.30
CA ALA A 30 -14.21 1.27 -8.18
C ALA A 30 -13.45 1.81 -9.41
N PRO A 31 -13.78 3.03 -9.88
CA PRO A 31 -13.01 3.63 -10.95
C PRO A 31 -11.53 3.73 -10.54
N PRO A 32 -10.58 3.65 -11.50
CA PRO A 32 -9.16 3.82 -11.21
C PRO A 32 -8.89 5.17 -10.53
N LEU A 33 -7.91 5.20 -9.63
CA LEU A 33 -7.49 6.46 -9.02
C LEU A 33 -6.85 7.37 -10.08
N ALA A 34 -7.27 8.63 -10.09
CA ALA A 34 -6.67 9.66 -10.93
C ALA A 34 -5.32 10.10 -10.35
N VAL A 35 -4.31 10.17 -11.20
CA VAL A 35 -2.97 10.69 -10.87
C VAL A 35 -2.76 12.05 -11.49
N VAL A 36 -1.80 12.82 -10.97
CA VAL A 36 -1.39 14.09 -11.59
C VAL A 36 -0.93 13.86 -13.04
N PRO A 37 -1.11 14.84 -13.96
CA PRO A 37 -0.77 14.67 -15.37
C PRO A 37 0.73 14.51 -15.62
N GLY A 38 1.58 14.95 -14.69
CA GLY A 38 3.03 14.81 -14.80
C GLY A 38 3.75 15.17 -13.50
N VAL A 39 4.85 14.48 -13.23
CA VAL A 39 5.75 14.72 -12.10
C VAL A 39 7.16 14.97 -12.61
N ASP A 40 7.69 16.14 -12.25
CA ASP A 40 9.11 16.43 -12.38
C ASP A 40 9.84 15.84 -11.17
N LEU A 41 10.47 14.67 -11.37
CA LEU A 41 11.16 13.95 -10.29
C LEU A 41 12.32 14.76 -9.70
N SER A 42 12.95 15.65 -10.47
CA SER A 42 14.04 16.51 -9.97
C SER A 42 13.57 17.54 -8.96
N ARG A 43 12.28 17.93 -9.03
CA ARG A 43 11.63 18.81 -8.06
C ARG A 43 10.93 18.04 -6.94
N TYR A 44 10.62 16.78 -7.18
CA TYR A 44 9.96 15.91 -6.21
C TYR A 44 10.93 15.36 -5.15
N VAL A 45 12.21 15.19 -5.50
CA VAL A 45 13.26 14.75 -4.56
C VAL A 45 13.44 15.70 -3.38
N GLY A 46 14.00 15.17 -2.29
CA GLY A 46 14.16 15.86 -1.02
C GLY A 46 13.31 15.25 0.07
N THR A 47 13.13 15.99 1.18
CA THR A 47 12.42 15.51 2.37
C THR A 47 10.98 15.96 2.37
N TRP A 48 10.06 15.00 2.52
CA TRP A 48 8.65 15.22 2.75
C TRP A 48 8.27 14.85 4.18
N TYR A 49 7.33 15.61 4.74
CA TYR A 49 6.77 15.37 6.07
C TYR A 49 5.39 14.73 5.93
N GLU A 50 5.17 13.62 6.65
CA GLU A 50 3.87 12.98 6.68
C GLU A 50 2.91 13.77 7.58
N VAL A 51 1.97 14.48 6.95
CA VAL A 51 0.93 15.23 7.67
C VAL A 51 -0.21 14.30 8.11
N ALA A 52 -0.56 13.33 7.27
CA ALA A 52 -1.61 12.35 7.54
C ALA A 52 -1.35 11.05 6.78
N LYS A 53 -1.93 9.95 7.29
CA LYS A 53 -1.87 8.63 6.64
C LYS A 53 -3.11 7.81 6.95
N TYR A 54 -3.42 6.86 6.07
CA TYR A 54 -4.29 5.76 6.44
C TYR A 54 -3.59 4.84 7.47
N PRO A 55 -4.31 4.34 8.48
CA PRO A 55 -3.75 3.41 9.44
C PRO A 55 -3.20 2.17 8.75
N ASN A 56 -1.92 1.88 8.99
CA ASN A 56 -1.24 0.70 8.47
C ASN A 56 -0.35 0.06 9.55
N ARG A 57 0.00 -1.21 9.37
CA ARG A 57 0.82 -1.96 10.33
C ARG A 57 2.29 -1.52 10.36
N PHE A 58 2.81 -0.99 9.25
CA PHE A 58 4.24 -0.71 9.08
C PHE A 58 4.69 0.54 9.84
N GLN A 59 3.81 1.53 9.99
CA GLN A 59 4.09 2.78 10.69
C GLN A 59 3.32 2.90 12.02
N ARG A 60 2.90 1.77 12.59
CA ARG A 60 2.24 1.77 13.91
C ARG A 60 3.21 2.31 14.96
N GLY A 61 2.74 3.26 15.77
CA GLY A 61 3.55 3.91 16.79
C GLY A 61 4.60 4.88 16.24
N CYS A 62 4.62 5.19 14.94
CA CYS A 62 5.47 6.24 14.40
C CYS A 62 4.87 7.63 14.60
N VAL A 63 5.65 8.54 15.17
CA VAL A 63 5.37 9.98 15.25
C VAL A 63 6.43 10.78 14.48
N GLY A 64 6.02 11.92 13.89
CA GLY A 64 6.92 12.80 13.13
C GLY A 64 7.60 12.11 11.96
N ALA A 65 6.85 11.36 11.15
CA ALA A 65 7.42 10.60 10.05
C ALA A 65 7.86 11.49 8.88
N THR A 66 8.99 11.15 8.27
CA THR A 66 9.50 11.76 7.04
C THR A 66 9.78 10.70 5.98
N ALA A 67 9.77 11.14 4.73
CA ALA A 67 10.23 10.38 3.57
C ALA A 67 11.23 11.23 2.79
N GLU A 68 12.46 10.74 2.67
CA GLU A 68 13.52 11.38 1.89
C GLU A 68 13.70 10.63 0.58
N TYR A 69 13.64 11.36 -0.53
CA TYR A 69 13.74 10.81 -1.88
C TYR A 69 15.02 11.30 -2.57
N THR A 70 15.77 10.36 -3.14
CA THR A 70 16.99 10.63 -3.90
C THR A 70 16.89 9.99 -5.28
N LEU A 71 17.11 10.76 -6.33
CA LEU A 71 17.06 10.28 -7.71
C LEU A 71 18.40 9.66 -8.11
N SER A 72 18.38 8.54 -8.84
CA SER A 72 19.57 7.99 -9.47
C SER A 72 20.07 8.85 -10.63
N ASP A 73 21.35 8.74 -10.96
CA ASP A 73 21.96 9.48 -12.08
C ASP A 73 21.26 9.24 -13.42
N ASP A 74 20.71 8.05 -13.62
CA ASP A 74 19.95 7.68 -14.83
C ASP A 74 18.49 8.19 -14.83
N GLY A 75 18.02 8.78 -13.73
CA GLY A 75 16.66 9.32 -13.57
C GLY A 75 15.54 8.28 -13.47
N THR A 76 15.84 6.98 -13.48
CA THR A 76 14.83 5.91 -13.56
C THR A 76 14.46 5.28 -12.21
N ARG A 77 15.25 5.57 -11.17
CA ARG A 77 15.07 5.00 -9.83
C ARG A 77 15.09 6.11 -8.79
N VAL A 78 14.25 5.94 -7.79
CA VAL A 78 14.21 6.82 -6.62
C VAL A 78 14.51 5.98 -5.40
N GLU A 79 15.59 6.28 -4.70
CA GLU A 79 15.81 5.77 -3.37
C GLU A 79 14.88 6.47 -2.38
N VAL A 80 14.28 5.71 -1.46
CA VAL A 80 13.35 6.21 -0.46
C VAL A 80 13.86 5.85 0.92
N VAL A 81 14.05 6.84 1.79
CA VAL A 81 14.37 6.63 3.21
C VAL A 81 13.24 7.18 4.05
N ASN A 82 12.48 6.28 4.66
CA ASN A 82 11.47 6.66 5.63
C ASN A 82 12.08 6.68 7.03
N ARG A 83 11.73 7.67 7.83
CA ARG A 83 12.20 7.81 9.23
C ARG A 83 11.06 8.27 10.12
N CYS A 84 11.03 7.82 11.37
CA CYS A 84 10.10 8.29 12.38
C CYS A 84 10.70 8.09 13.78
N ARG A 85 10.05 8.64 14.81
CA ARG A 85 10.29 8.23 16.19
C ARG A 85 9.19 7.29 16.66
N ASP A 86 9.57 6.29 17.43
CA ASP A 86 8.65 5.46 18.18
C ASP A 86 7.99 6.28 19.29
N ALA A 87 6.66 6.27 19.37
CA ALA A 87 5.90 7.07 20.32
C ALA A 87 6.20 6.70 21.79
N ASP A 88 6.45 5.42 22.06
CA ASP A 88 6.62 4.91 23.42
C ASP A 88 8.07 5.04 23.89
N SER A 89 9.02 4.60 23.06
CA SER A 89 10.44 4.55 23.42
C SER A 89 11.24 5.79 22.99
N GLY A 90 10.69 6.65 22.13
CA GLY A 90 11.38 7.81 21.55
C GLY A 90 12.51 7.46 20.57
N LYS A 91 12.79 6.16 20.39
CA LYS A 91 13.85 5.67 19.50
C LYS A 91 13.51 5.93 18.05
N GLU A 92 14.53 6.24 17.28
CA GLU A 92 14.37 6.39 15.84
C GLU A 92 14.15 5.03 15.16
N LYS A 93 13.22 5.01 14.21
CA LYS A 93 13.01 3.91 13.27
C LYS A 93 13.27 4.43 11.86
N SER A 94 13.96 3.65 11.05
CA SER A 94 14.20 3.99 9.65
C SER A 94 14.15 2.75 8.75
N VAL A 95 13.68 2.92 7.52
CA VAL A 95 13.67 1.88 6.50
C VAL A 95 14.04 2.48 5.15
N ARG A 96 14.87 1.75 4.40
CA ARG A 96 15.34 2.14 3.08
C ARG A 96 14.66 1.26 2.02
N GLY A 97 14.20 1.90 0.96
CA GLY A 97 13.53 1.25 -0.16
C GLY A 97 13.99 1.82 -1.49
N LYS A 98 13.55 1.17 -2.56
CA LYS A 98 13.81 1.59 -3.94
C LYS A 98 12.50 1.65 -4.68
N ALA A 99 12.22 2.77 -5.31
CA ALA A 99 11.11 2.98 -6.21
C ALA A 99 11.60 3.03 -7.67
N ARG A 100 10.79 2.51 -8.58
CA ARG A 100 11.00 2.58 -10.03
C ARG A 100 9.77 3.17 -10.69
N VAL A 101 9.96 4.04 -11.67
CA VAL A 101 8.85 4.55 -12.50
C VAL A 101 8.26 3.39 -13.30
N VAL A 102 6.95 3.22 -13.23
CA VAL A 102 6.19 2.24 -14.03
C VAL A 102 5.31 2.89 -15.10
N ASP A 103 5.16 4.22 -15.04
CA ASP A 103 4.55 5.04 -16.08
C ASP A 103 5.50 6.16 -16.51
N PRO A 104 6.37 5.92 -17.51
CA PRO A 104 7.33 6.92 -17.98
C PRO A 104 6.69 8.14 -18.67
N ALA A 105 5.40 8.07 -19.05
CA ALA A 105 4.74 9.20 -19.71
C ALA A 105 4.45 10.34 -18.73
N THR A 106 4.14 10.00 -17.47
CA THR A 106 3.75 10.98 -16.44
C THR A 106 4.72 11.02 -15.25
N ASN A 107 5.49 9.95 -15.01
CA ASN A 107 6.25 9.70 -13.78
C ASN A 107 5.41 9.67 -12.49
N ALA A 108 4.07 9.68 -12.58
CA ALA A 108 3.19 9.77 -11.41
C ALA A 108 2.91 8.41 -10.76
N LYS A 109 3.31 7.29 -11.40
CA LYS A 109 3.16 5.94 -10.87
C LYS A 109 4.52 5.28 -10.73
N LEU A 110 4.79 4.82 -9.52
CA LEU A 110 6.00 4.10 -9.16
C LEU A 110 5.66 2.76 -8.51
N SER A 111 6.60 1.82 -8.59
CA SER A 111 6.60 0.57 -7.83
C SER A 111 7.71 0.66 -6.79
N VAL A 112 7.36 0.57 -5.50
CA VAL A 112 8.31 0.70 -4.38
C VAL A 112 8.54 -0.63 -3.68
N THR A 113 9.81 -0.94 -3.42
CA THR A 113 10.26 -2.15 -2.72
C THR A 113 11.03 -1.74 -1.47
N PHE A 114 10.50 -2.08 -0.29
CA PHE A 114 11.23 -1.96 0.99
C PHE A 114 11.77 -3.30 1.50
N PHE A 115 11.07 -4.41 1.20
CA PHE A 115 11.46 -5.75 1.59
C PHE A 115 11.18 -6.72 0.46
N TRP A 116 12.24 -7.21 -0.19
CA TRP A 116 12.14 -8.15 -1.29
C TRP A 116 11.56 -9.50 -0.78
N PRO A 117 10.66 -10.17 -1.53
CA PRO A 117 10.24 -9.92 -2.92
C PRO A 117 8.97 -9.06 -3.10
N PHE A 118 8.55 -8.30 -2.08
CA PHE A 118 7.29 -7.55 -2.16
C PHE A 118 7.50 -6.12 -2.64
N SER A 119 6.65 -5.70 -3.59
CA SER A 119 6.57 -4.30 -4.05
C SER A 119 5.15 -3.78 -3.89
N GLY A 120 5.02 -2.48 -3.71
CA GLY A 120 3.74 -1.79 -3.59
C GLY A 120 3.61 -0.67 -4.61
N ASP A 121 2.36 -0.35 -4.94
CA ASP A 121 2.03 0.81 -5.76
C ASP A 121 2.27 2.11 -4.98
N TYR A 122 2.91 3.07 -5.64
CA TYR A 122 3.11 4.42 -5.15
C TYR A 122 2.63 5.40 -6.22
N TRP A 123 1.44 5.97 -6.03
CA TRP A 123 0.81 6.85 -7.00
C TRP A 123 0.67 8.27 -6.44
N ILE A 124 1.05 9.25 -7.24
CA ILE A 124 0.92 10.67 -6.90
C ILE A 124 -0.43 11.14 -7.45
N LEU A 125 -1.40 11.30 -6.56
CA LEU A 125 -2.80 11.57 -6.89
C LEU A 125 -3.05 13.04 -7.24
N ALA A 126 -4.07 13.29 -8.07
CA ALA A 126 -4.51 14.63 -8.49
C ALA A 126 -5.39 15.34 -7.46
#